data_AF-A0A0L0UKT9-F1
#
_entry.id   AF-A0A0L0UKT9-F1
#
_cell.length_a   1.000
_cell.length_b   1.000
_cell.length_c   1.000
_cell.angle_alpha   90.00
_cell.angle_beta   90.00
_cell.angle_gamma   90.00
#
_symmetry.space_group_name_H-M   'P 1'
#
loop_
_entity.id
_entity.type
_entity.pdbx_description
1 polymer ?
#
loop_
_entity_poly.entity_id
_entity_poly.type
_entity_poly.pdbx_seq_one_letter_code
_entity_poly.pdbx_strand_id
1 'polypeptide(L)'
;MFYENEEVLNEIRGEICVGPWPSSLMELNNILTTIKEREEAQHKLAAMLGKDYEQLRGMRTTEVGMLTLLWKAKSDLFATAVDVRAERQPLISTDSGNILGTRLKEKIMAAIQRRSKPVDRAIKLFNQRRREYLQKYDPSRLRLPENKDMTLSEFQSMDLDDTLWNG
;
A
#
# COMPACT_ATOMS: atom_id res chain seq x y z
N MET A 1 5.33 1.82 -8.66
CA MET A 1 4.87 0.98 -9.80
C MET A 1 4.09 1.86 -10.78
N PHE A 2 3.98 1.53 -12.09
CA PHE A 2 3.27 2.38 -13.08
C PHE A 2 1.86 2.77 -12.63
N TYR A 3 1.06 1.82 -12.14
CA TYR A 3 -0.32 2.08 -11.73
C TYR A 3 -0.46 2.93 -10.45
N GLU A 4 0.45 2.79 -9.48
CA GLU A 4 0.50 3.65 -8.29
C GLU A 4 0.90 5.09 -8.67
N ASN A 5 1.86 5.25 -9.58
CA ASN A 5 2.26 6.56 -10.08
C ASN A 5 1.10 7.25 -10.82
N GLU A 6 0.31 6.49 -11.58
CA GLU A 6 -0.91 7.00 -12.22
C GLU A 6 -1.99 7.41 -11.21
N GLU A 7 -2.11 6.73 -10.07
CA GLU A 7 -3.03 7.14 -9.00
C GLU A 7 -2.68 8.52 -8.47
N VAL A 8 -1.42 8.71 -8.11
CA VAL A 8 -0.94 9.99 -7.59
C VAL A 8 -1.11 11.10 -8.63
N LEU A 9 -0.82 10.81 -9.90
CA LEU A 9 -1.07 11.77 -10.99
C LEU A 9 -2.55 12.11 -11.14
N ASN A 10 -3.45 11.14 -11.04
CA ASN A 10 -4.89 11.39 -11.13
C ASN A 10 -5.42 12.16 -9.92
N GLU A 11 -4.87 11.94 -8.73
CA GLU A 11 -5.18 12.74 -7.53
C GLU A 11 -4.78 14.20 -7.74
N ILE A 12 -3.55 14.47 -8.18
CA ILE A 12 -3.07 15.84 -8.46
C ILE A 12 -3.91 16.51 -9.56
N ARG A 13 -4.23 15.79 -10.65
CA ARG A 13 -5.12 16.31 -11.70
C ARG A 13 -6.52 16.62 -11.15
N GLY A 14 -7.06 15.76 -10.28
CA GLY A 14 -8.36 15.93 -9.64
C GLY A 14 -8.41 17.14 -8.71
N GLU A 15 -7.34 17.38 -7.93
CA GLU A 15 -7.20 18.57 -7.07
C GLU A 15 -7.29 19.87 -7.88
N ILE A 16 -6.73 19.93 -9.09
CA ILE A 16 -6.84 21.10 -9.96
C ILE A 16 -8.26 21.27 -10.52
N CYS A 17 -8.90 20.16 -10.90
CA CYS A 17 -10.22 20.21 -11.52
C CYS A 17 -11.36 20.52 -10.53
N VAL A 18 -11.24 20.08 -9.29
CA VAL A 18 -12.34 20.11 -8.30
C VAL A 18 -11.97 20.88 -7.03
N GLY A 19 -10.68 21.02 -6.73
CA GLY A 19 -10.20 21.68 -5.51
C GLY A 19 -10.23 23.21 -5.57
N PRO A 20 -9.87 23.87 -4.46
CA PRO A 20 -9.70 25.31 -4.43
C PRO A 20 -8.60 25.71 -5.41
N TRP A 21 -8.87 26.74 -6.22
CA TRP A 21 -7.88 27.26 -7.14
C TRP A 21 -6.64 27.76 -6.38
N PRO A 22 -5.43 27.53 -6.92
CA PRO A 22 -4.20 28.07 -6.35
C PRO A 22 -4.30 29.58 -6.13
N SER A 23 -3.70 30.04 -5.03
CA SER A 23 -3.82 31.44 -4.58
C SER A 23 -2.99 32.39 -5.45
N SER A 24 -2.06 31.85 -6.26
CA SER A 24 -1.15 32.60 -7.11
C SER A 24 -0.82 31.86 -8.41
N LEU A 25 -0.40 32.63 -9.43
CA LEU A 25 0.11 32.06 -10.69
C LEU A 25 1.37 31.22 -10.48
N MET A 26 2.20 31.57 -9.50
CA MET A 26 3.42 30.81 -9.19
C MET A 26 3.08 29.42 -8.65
N GLU A 27 2.10 29.34 -7.75
CA GLU A 27 1.60 28.06 -7.22
C GLU A 27 0.99 27.19 -8.33
N LEU A 28 0.17 27.79 -9.19
CA LEU A 28 -0.37 27.10 -10.38
C LEU A 28 0.75 26.58 -11.28
N ASN A 29 1.76 27.41 -11.57
CA ASN A 29 2.89 27.02 -12.43
C ASN A 29 3.70 25.87 -11.83
N ASN A 30 3.89 25.85 -10.50
CA ASN A 30 4.58 24.76 -9.81
C ASN A 30 3.81 23.44 -9.92
N ILE A 31 2.49 23.48 -9.76
CA ILE A 31 1.64 22.30 -9.91
C ILE A 31 1.69 21.77 -11.35
N LEU A 32 1.53 22.64 -12.34
CA LEU A 32 1.59 22.26 -13.77
C LEU A 32 2.96 21.67 -14.15
N THR A 33 4.04 22.25 -13.64
CA THR A 33 5.41 21.73 -13.84
C THR A 33 5.54 20.35 -13.22
N THR A 34 5.03 20.15 -12.00
CA THR A 34 5.05 18.86 -11.31
C THR A 34 4.28 17.78 -12.08
N ILE A 35 3.11 18.11 -12.63
CA ILE A 35 2.35 17.18 -13.48
C ILE A 35 3.18 16.79 -14.70
N LYS A 36 3.71 17.79 -15.42
CA LYS A 36 4.47 17.57 -16.64
C LYS A 36 5.66 16.65 -16.41
N GLU A 37 6.46 16.91 -15.38
CA GLU A 37 7.64 16.09 -15.04
C GLU A 37 7.26 14.65 -14.70
N ARG A 38 6.17 14.45 -13.95
CA ARG A 38 5.68 13.12 -13.58
C ARG A 38 5.08 12.37 -14.77
N GLU A 39 4.37 13.06 -15.66
CA GLU A 39 3.88 12.49 -16.92
C GLU A 39 5.04 12.04 -17.81
N GLU A 40 6.06 12.88 -17.99
CA GLU A 40 7.26 12.51 -18.75
C GLU A 40 7.96 11.27 -18.15
N ALA A 41 8.03 11.17 -16.82
CA ALA A 41 8.56 9.98 -16.16
C ALA A 41 7.71 8.72 -16.43
N GLN A 42 6.38 8.84 -16.46
CA GLN A 42 5.47 7.75 -16.77
C GLN A 42 5.54 7.31 -18.24
N HIS A 43 5.70 8.25 -19.17
CA HIS A 43 5.96 7.93 -20.57
C HIS A 43 7.26 7.14 -20.73
N LYS A 44 8.33 7.55 -20.04
CA LYS A 44 9.59 6.79 -20.01
C LYS A 44 9.41 5.39 -19.42
N LEU A 45 8.67 5.27 -18.32
CA LEU A 45 8.40 3.97 -17.71
C LEU A 45 7.58 3.06 -18.64
N ALA A 46 6.54 3.58 -19.30
CA ALA A 46 5.77 2.83 -20.28
C ALA A 46 6.64 2.34 -21.44
N ALA A 47 7.51 3.21 -21.97
CA ALA A 47 8.46 2.85 -23.02
C ALA A 47 9.45 1.75 -22.57
N MET A 48 9.97 1.83 -21.33
CA MET A 48 10.83 0.79 -20.76
C MET A 48 10.12 -0.56 -20.61
N LEU A 49 8.79 -0.54 -20.39
CA LEU A 49 7.96 -1.74 -20.34
C LEU A 49 7.55 -2.24 -21.74
N GLY A 50 7.94 -1.55 -22.80
CA GLY A 50 7.57 -1.88 -24.18
C GLY A 50 6.08 -1.71 -24.46
N LYS A 51 5.42 -0.79 -23.75
CA LYS A 51 3.98 -0.55 -23.83
C LYS A 51 3.69 0.90 -24.16
N ASP A 52 2.54 1.13 -24.77
CA ASP A 52 2.00 2.48 -24.95
C ASP A 52 1.45 3.02 -23.62
N TYR A 53 1.69 4.31 -23.37
CA TYR A 53 1.29 4.98 -22.13
C TYR A 53 -0.22 5.03 -21.97
N GLU A 54 -0.97 5.41 -23.00
CA GLU A 54 -2.43 5.53 -22.92
C GLU A 54 -3.08 4.14 -22.78
N GLN A 55 -2.52 3.12 -23.45
CA GLN A 55 -2.93 1.74 -23.23
C GLN A 55 -2.73 1.31 -21.77
N LEU A 56 -1.53 1.50 -21.20
CA LEU A 56 -1.28 1.15 -19.80
C LEU A 56 -2.17 1.93 -18.84
N ARG A 57 -2.35 3.23 -19.08
CA ARG A 57 -3.22 4.09 -18.28
C ARG A 57 -4.67 3.57 -18.29
N GLY A 58 -5.19 3.19 -19.46
CA GLY A 58 -6.50 2.56 -19.60
C GLY A 58 -6.60 1.19 -18.92
N MET A 59 -5.53 0.40 -18.95
CA MET A 59 -5.48 -0.92 -18.32
C MET A 59 -5.62 -0.87 -16.80
N ARG A 60 -5.34 0.25 -16.13
CA ARG A 60 -5.46 0.36 -14.66
C ARG A 60 -6.83 -0.08 -14.14
N THR A 61 -7.91 0.27 -14.84
CA THR A 61 -9.29 -0.02 -14.40
C THR A 61 -9.80 -1.39 -14.87
N THR A 62 -9.01 -2.09 -15.68
CA THR A 62 -9.28 -3.47 -16.11
C THR A 62 -9.01 -4.45 -14.98
N GLU A 63 -9.43 -5.70 -15.16
CA GLU A 63 -9.22 -6.76 -14.17
C GLU A 63 -7.75 -6.94 -13.86
N VAL A 64 -6.90 -7.00 -14.89
CA VAL A 64 -5.45 -7.17 -14.75
C VAL A 64 -4.81 -6.00 -13.99
N GLY A 65 -5.23 -4.76 -14.27
CA GLY A 65 -4.69 -3.58 -13.58
C GLY A 65 -5.08 -3.55 -12.09
N MET A 66 -6.35 -3.80 -11.79
CA MET A 66 -6.83 -3.86 -10.40
C MET A 66 -6.23 -5.04 -9.64
N LEU A 67 -6.08 -6.19 -10.28
CA LEU A 67 -5.41 -7.35 -9.70
C LEU A 67 -3.93 -7.03 -9.42
N THR A 68 -3.21 -6.42 -10.36
CA THR A 68 -1.80 -6.02 -10.16
C THR A 68 -1.62 -5.11 -8.94
N LEU A 69 -2.52 -4.14 -8.77
CA LEU A 69 -2.54 -3.25 -7.60
C LEU A 69 -2.86 -3.98 -6.29
N LEU A 70 -3.79 -4.93 -6.32
CA LEU A 70 -4.11 -5.77 -5.17
C LEU A 70 -2.91 -6.64 -4.77
N TRP A 71 -2.24 -7.28 -5.73
CA TRP A 71 -1.03 -8.07 -5.49
C TRP A 71 0.08 -7.22 -4.91
N LYS A 72 0.29 -6.01 -5.42
CA LYS A 72 1.27 -5.07 -4.87
C LYS A 72 0.96 -4.70 -3.42
N ALA A 73 -0.29 -4.33 -3.12
CA ALA A 73 -0.71 -4.02 -1.76
C ALA A 73 -0.52 -5.21 -0.80
N LYS A 74 -0.79 -6.44 -1.29
CA LYS A 74 -0.54 -7.68 -0.55
C LYS A 74 0.95 -7.90 -0.29
N SER A 75 1.82 -7.71 -1.28
CA SER A 75 3.27 -7.84 -1.13
C SER A 75 3.85 -6.83 -0.14
N ASP A 76 3.38 -5.58 -0.17
CA ASP A 76 3.80 -4.54 0.79
C ASP A 76 3.33 -4.86 2.21
N LEU A 77 2.11 -5.40 2.35
CA LEU A 77 1.58 -5.85 3.63
C LEU A 77 2.40 -7.03 4.18
N PHE A 78 2.82 -7.98 3.31
CA PHE A 78 3.69 -9.08 3.69
C PHE A 78 5.08 -8.60 4.14
N ALA A 79 5.71 -7.69 3.39
CA ALA A 79 6.98 -7.08 3.80
C ALA A 79 6.87 -6.40 5.17
N THR A 80 5.73 -5.74 5.42
CA THR A 80 5.41 -5.15 6.72
C THR A 80 5.27 -6.21 7.82
N ALA A 81 4.66 -7.36 7.52
CA ALA A 81 4.54 -8.47 8.47
C ALA A 81 5.90 -9.06 8.85
N VAL A 82 6.79 -9.23 7.87
CA VAL A 82 8.18 -9.67 8.07
C VAL A 82 8.93 -8.71 8.98
N ASP A 83 8.84 -7.40 8.72
CA ASP A 83 9.47 -6.37 9.55
C ASP A 83 8.96 -6.41 11.00
N VAL A 84 7.63 -6.48 11.18
CA VAL A 84 7.01 -6.54 12.51
C VAL A 84 7.44 -7.81 13.25
N ARG A 85 7.57 -8.94 12.56
CA ARG A 85 8.07 -10.18 13.16
C ARG A 85 9.54 -10.04 13.56
N ALA A 86 10.39 -9.49 12.69
CA ALA A 86 11.80 -9.26 12.97
C ALA A 86 12.01 -8.36 14.21
N GLU A 87 11.18 -7.33 14.39
CA GLU A 87 11.23 -6.46 15.56
C GLU A 87 10.75 -7.14 16.85
N ARG A 88 9.87 -8.15 16.75
CA ARG A 88 9.38 -8.93 17.88
C ARG A 88 10.29 -10.10 18.26
N GLN A 89 11.14 -10.59 17.34
CA GLN A 89 12.05 -11.72 17.60
C GLN A 89 12.86 -11.59 18.90
N PRO A 90 13.45 -10.42 19.22
CA PRO A 90 14.20 -10.26 20.47
C PRO A 90 13.36 -10.41 21.73
N LEU A 91 12.04 -10.19 21.68
CA LEU A 91 11.15 -10.42 22.83
C LEU A 91 10.86 -11.92 22.99
N ILE A 92 10.65 -12.64 21.89
CA ILE A 92 10.29 -14.05 21.86
C ILE A 92 11.48 -14.94 22.24
N SER A 93 12.69 -14.61 21.78
CA SER A 93 13.90 -15.40 22.06
C SER A 93 14.41 -15.29 23.50
N THR A 94 13.73 -14.53 24.37
CA THR A 94 14.19 -14.22 25.73
C THR A 94 13.42 -14.91 26.85
N ASP A 95 12.80 -16.05 26.55
CA ASP A 95 12.24 -16.97 27.56
C ASP A 95 13.26 -17.46 28.61
N SER A 96 14.57 -17.20 28.41
CA SER A 96 15.59 -17.33 29.46
C SER A 96 15.71 -16.05 30.29
N GLY A 97 14.99 -16.02 31.41
CA GLY A 97 15.14 -15.14 32.57
C GLY A 97 16.03 -13.90 32.45
N ASN A 98 15.41 -12.72 32.39
CA ASN A 98 15.99 -11.44 32.84
C ASN A 98 17.15 -10.80 32.04
N ILE A 99 17.39 -11.16 30.76
CA ILE A 99 18.54 -10.60 30.01
C ILE A 99 18.22 -9.28 29.27
N LEU A 100 16.96 -8.97 28.96
CA LEU A 100 16.59 -7.67 28.39
C LEU A 100 16.40 -6.63 29.48
N GLY A 101 17.41 -5.79 29.71
CA GLY A 101 17.27 -4.61 30.58
C GLY A 101 16.10 -3.72 30.16
N THR A 102 15.46 -3.04 31.13
CA THR A 102 14.23 -2.25 30.95
C THR A 102 14.28 -1.30 29.74
N ARG A 103 15.42 -0.64 29.54
CA ARG A 103 15.65 0.30 28.44
C ARG A 103 15.61 -0.34 27.05
N LEU A 104 15.99 -1.61 26.93
CA LEU A 104 15.94 -2.34 25.65
C LEU A 104 14.51 -2.79 25.34
N LYS A 105 13.76 -3.26 26.35
CA LYS A 105 12.32 -3.54 26.21
C LYS A 105 11.54 -2.29 25.81
N GLU A 106 11.78 -1.16 26.46
CA GLU A 106 11.17 0.13 26.11
C GLU A 106 11.47 0.55 24.67
N LYS A 107 12.71 0.38 24.20
CA LYS A 107 13.09 0.67 22.81
C LYS A 107 12.34 -0.21 21.81
N ILE A 108 12.20 -1.50 22.09
CA ILE A 108 11.46 -2.44 21.24
C ILE A 108 9.97 -2.07 21.22
N MET A 109 9.37 -1.81 22.38
CA MET A 109 7.97 -1.38 22.47
C MET A 109 7.72 -0.05 21.73
N ALA A 110 8.65 0.90 21.83
CA ALA A 110 8.57 2.16 21.09
C ALA A 110 8.70 1.95 19.57
N ALA A 111 9.54 1.02 19.11
CA ALA A 111 9.64 0.66 17.69
C ALA A 111 8.32 0.06 17.17
N ILE A 112 7.75 -0.90 17.92
CA ILE A 112 6.46 -1.52 17.60
C ILE A 112 5.35 -0.45 17.54
N GLN A 113 5.29 0.46 18.50
CA GLN A 113 4.30 1.55 18.50
C GLN A 113 4.47 2.49 17.29
N ARG A 114 5.71 2.84 16.91
CA ARG A 114 5.99 3.68 15.74
C ARG A 114 5.49 3.03 14.45
N ARG A 115 5.57 1.71 14.33
CA ARG A 115 5.10 0.96 13.15
C ARG A 115 3.59 0.78 13.06
N SER A 116 2.85 0.99 14.14
CA SER A 116 1.38 0.82 14.15
C SER A 116 0.69 1.65 13.06
N LYS A 117 1.08 2.93 12.88
CA LYS A 117 0.46 3.80 11.86
C LYS A 117 0.78 3.35 10.41
N PRO A 118 2.04 3.10 10.03
CA PRO A 118 2.35 2.52 8.71
C PRO A 118 1.64 1.19 8.44
N VAL A 119 1.61 0.28 9.43
CA VAL A 119 0.93 -1.01 9.32
C VAL A 119 -0.56 -0.83 9.06
N ASP A 120 -1.23 0.02 9.85
CA ASP A 120 -2.64 0.32 9.68
C ASP A 120 -2.97 0.89 8.28
N ARG A 121 -2.08 1.74 7.73
CA ARG A 121 -2.22 2.24 6.35
C ARG A 121 -2.11 1.10 5.33
N ALA A 122 -1.13 0.21 5.47
CA ALA A 122 -0.95 -0.93 4.56
C ALA A 122 -2.17 -1.89 4.60
N ILE A 123 -2.68 -2.17 5.80
CA ILE A 123 -3.89 -2.98 6.00
C ILE A 123 -5.10 -2.32 5.31
N LYS A 124 -5.33 -1.03 5.56
CA LYS A 124 -6.44 -0.28 4.94
C LYS A 124 -6.34 -0.27 3.42
N LEU A 125 -5.14 -0.08 2.88
CA LEU A 125 -4.89 -0.10 1.44
C LEU A 125 -5.21 -1.48 0.86
N PHE A 126 -4.67 -2.56 1.43
CA PHE A 126 -4.97 -3.92 0.99
C PHE A 126 -6.47 -4.24 1.02
N ASN A 127 -7.13 -3.94 2.15
CA ASN A 127 -8.56 -4.14 2.29
C ASN A 127 -9.36 -3.38 1.24
N GLN A 128 -9.03 -2.11 1.00
CA GLN A 128 -9.66 -1.30 -0.03
C GLN A 128 -9.51 -1.93 -1.41
N ARG A 129 -8.27 -2.28 -1.83
CA ARG A 129 -8.03 -2.88 -3.15
C ARG A 129 -8.76 -4.21 -3.33
N ARG A 130 -8.79 -5.03 -2.28
CA ARG A 130 -9.50 -6.32 -2.30
C ARG A 130 -11.00 -6.11 -2.47
N ARG A 131 -11.59 -5.17 -1.73
CA ARG A 131 -13.02 -4.83 -1.87
C ARG A 131 -13.34 -4.32 -3.27
N GLU A 132 -12.57 -3.36 -3.78
CA GLU A 132 -12.79 -2.78 -5.11
C GLU A 132 -12.68 -3.85 -6.22
N TYR A 133 -11.68 -4.73 -6.14
CA TYR A 133 -11.52 -5.84 -7.09
C TYR A 133 -12.68 -6.83 -7.02
N LEU A 134 -12.98 -7.37 -5.83
CA LEU A 134 -14.03 -8.37 -5.66
C LEU A 134 -15.42 -7.79 -5.98
N GLN A 135 -15.71 -6.55 -5.58
CA GLN A 135 -16.98 -5.91 -5.91
C GLN A 135 -17.22 -5.82 -7.42
N LYS A 136 -16.16 -5.67 -8.22
CA LYS A 136 -16.25 -5.53 -9.66
C LYS A 136 -16.22 -6.86 -10.41
N TYR A 137 -15.36 -7.80 -10.00
CA TYR A 137 -15.07 -9.02 -10.78
C TYR A 137 -15.53 -10.31 -10.10
N ASP A 138 -15.68 -10.34 -8.77
CA ASP A 138 -16.20 -11.52 -8.06
C ASP A 138 -17.00 -11.15 -6.78
N PRO A 139 -18.23 -10.62 -6.93
CA PRO A 139 -19.01 -10.12 -5.80
C PRO A 139 -19.47 -11.22 -4.85
N SER A 140 -19.55 -12.47 -5.33
CA SER A 140 -19.84 -13.65 -4.52
C SER A 140 -18.77 -13.88 -3.46
N ARG A 141 -17.49 -13.80 -3.85
CA ARG A 141 -16.37 -14.00 -2.93
C ARG A 141 -16.24 -12.90 -1.89
N LEU A 142 -16.69 -11.69 -2.19
CA LEU A 142 -16.66 -10.57 -1.24
C LEU A 142 -17.38 -10.87 0.08
N ARG A 143 -18.39 -11.75 0.07
CA ARG A 143 -19.17 -12.10 1.26
C ARG A 143 -18.56 -13.24 2.08
N LEU A 144 -17.51 -13.88 1.58
CA LEU A 144 -16.87 -14.99 2.28
C LEU A 144 -16.11 -14.50 3.52
N PRO A 145 -16.06 -15.28 4.61
CA PRO A 145 -15.36 -14.89 5.84
C PRO A 145 -13.88 -14.51 5.61
N GLU A 146 -13.19 -15.23 4.73
CA GLU A 146 -11.79 -15.00 4.34
C GLU A 146 -11.55 -13.63 3.65
N ASN A 147 -12.58 -13.03 3.07
CA ASN A 147 -12.48 -11.76 2.34
C ASN A 147 -12.95 -10.55 3.14
N LYS A 148 -13.28 -10.74 4.42
CA LYS A 148 -13.58 -9.65 5.35
C LYS A 148 -12.34 -8.81 5.63
N ASP A 149 -12.56 -7.51 5.80
CA ASP A 149 -11.49 -6.55 6.12
C ASP A 149 -10.65 -7.01 7.31
N MET A 150 -9.35 -7.11 7.08
CA MET A 150 -8.39 -7.41 8.12
C MET A 150 -8.23 -6.23 9.07
N THR A 151 -8.20 -6.50 10.36
CA THR A 151 -7.91 -5.54 11.42
C THR A 151 -6.45 -5.58 11.82
N LEU A 152 -5.97 -4.54 12.51
CA LEU A 152 -4.62 -4.53 13.08
C LEU A 152 -4.39 -5.68 14.06
N SER A 153 -5.41 -6.07 14.83
CA SER A 153 -5.31 -7.17 15.79
C SER A 153 -5.12 -8.51 15.08
N GLU A 154 -5.92 -8.78 14.05
CA GLU A 154 -5.80 -10.02 13.24
C GLU A 154 -4.45 -10.10 12.54
N PHE A 155 -4.00 -8.98 11.97
CA PHE A 155 -2.66 -8.88 11.37
C PHE A 155 -1.55 -9.19 12.38
N GLN A 156 -1.64 -8.66 13.60
CA GLN A 156 -0.63 -8.87 14.63
C GLN A 156 -0.57 -10.30 15.18
N SER A 157 -1.65 -11.06 15.04
CA SER A 157 -1.73 -12.48 15.40
C SER A 157 -1.42 -13.43 14.24
N MET A 158 -1.29 -12.91 13.02
CA MET A 158 -1.08 -13.68 11.80
C MET A 158 0.35 -14.20 11.71
N ASP A 159 0.52 -15.48 11.35
CA ASP A 159 1.83 -16.06 11.06
C ASP A 159 2.24 -15.73 9.61
N LEU A 160 3.54 -15.82 9.31
CA LEU A 160 4.06 -15.71 7.95
C LEU A 160 3.67 -16.92 7.08
N ASP A 161 3.26 -18.04 7.69
CA ASP A 161 2.78 -19.23 6.99
C ASP A 161 1.25 -19.21 6.74
N ASP A 162 0.57 -18.11 7.11
CA ASP A 162 -0.87 -17.97 6.89
C ASP A 162 -1.25 -18.14 5.41
N THR A 163 -2.35 -18.84 5.16
CA THR A 163 -2.92 -19.07 3.82
C THR A 163 -3.14 -17.79 3.02
N LEU A 164 -3.35 -16.66 3.68
CA LEU A 164 -3.46 -15.36 3.05
C LEU A 164 -2.24 -15.08 2.17
N TRP A 165 -1.02 -15.44 2.59
CA TRP A 165 0.21 -15.14 1.86
C TRP A 165 0.44 -16.06 0.66
N ASN A 166 -0.10 -17.28 0.71
CA ASN A 166 0.19 -18.38 -0.21
C ASN A 166 -0.79 -18.47 -1.40
N GLY A 167 -1.45 -17.36 -1.77
CA GLY A 167 -2.51 -17.31 -2.78
C GLY A 167 -2.37 -16.20 -3.80
#